data_AF-A0A9W8XC87-F1
#
_entry.id   AF-A0A9W8XC87-F1
#
_cell.length_a   1.000
_cell.length_b   1.000
_cell.length_c   1.000
_cell.angle_alpha   90.00
_cell.angle_beta   90.00
_cell.angle_gamma   90.00
#
_symmetry.space_group_name_H-M   'P 1'
#
loop_
_entity.id
_entity.type
_entity.pdbx_description
1 polymer ?
#
loop_
_entity_poly.entity_id
_entity_poly.type
_entity_poly.pdbx_seq_one_letter_code
_entity_poly.pdbx_strand_id
1 'polypeptide(L)'
;MASDTSFPRSDSDRQSSPELGTSNFKTQYSKKTGRPIRRSAGKAKPTAGYVDSKVIEDEYEEPIETPSEDEDGQIKHQQKRKRKRSPSPEPPPLDDVIRNEAPDERSEDEDPFQKKSKLPPIQLQFNVPLGFHGPLVVKLDRSMLLQDMAYDMRPGRATRKILAEPAPEPSDGQKKPLGFADLPAELRNKIYRHLFVTDTAVYFPDADKMSRSSQFLSTCKLVHNEGCSILYGENRFKFERNSKTRGPFWEPVPKEIGYKDIRQFLKMIGPENLLYLRDISLFLSDAIPSATPHLDHEARRYIRDEHLLDVIRTLRQTKLRKINILFAGRRTLARTDTRFVDYLMQVKADVIVNDSGSGWFSHYRKIETYVWKELKEGMTRKNKLYLPEK
;
A
#
# COMPACT_ATOMS: atom_id res chain seq x y z
N MET A 1 -5.04 -16.72 57.97
CA MET A 1 -6.46 -17.05 58.18
C MET A 1 -7.29 -15.97 57.51
N ALA A 2 -7.65 -16.19 56.25
CA ALA A 2 -8.48 -15.28 55.46
C ALA A 2 -9.78 -16.03 55.17
N SER A 3 -10.90 -15.45 55.57
CA SER A 3 -12.25 -16.01 55.43
C SER A 3 -12.83 -15.64 54.07
N ASP A 4 -12.98 -16.64 53.21
CA ASP A 4 -13.72 -16.59 51.94
C ASP A 4 -15.23 -16.53 52.21
N THR A 5 -15.87 -15.45 51.76
CA THR A 5 -17.32 -15.30 51.70
C THR A 5 -17.79 -15.39 50.25
N SER A 6 -18.15 -16.60 49.83
CA SER A 6 -18.83 -16.86 48.56
C SER A 6 -20.33 -16.65 48.70
N PHE A 7 -20.91 -15.73 47.93
CA PHE A 7 -22.36 -15.58 47.78
C PHE A 7 -22.89 -16.54 46.69
N PRO A 8 -24.03 -17.22 46.91
CA PRO A 8 -24.64 -18.07 45.90
C PRO A 8 -25.38 -17.20 44.86
N ARG A 9 -25.12 -17.46 43.57
CA ARG A 9 -25.91 -16.91 42.47
C ARG A 9 -27.17 -17.75 42.31
N SER A 10 -28.32 -17.10 42.42
CA SER A 10 -29.62 -17.67 42.06
C SER A 10 -29.74 -17.78 40.54
N ASP A 11 -30.03 -18.98 40.04
CA ASP A 11 -30.48 -19.21 38.67
C ASP A 11 -31.87 -18.59 38.52
N SER A 12 -31.93 -17.43 37.88
CA SER A 12 -33.19 -16.83 37.48
C SER A 12 -33.68 -17.49 36.19
N ASP A 13 -34.83 -18.17 36.33
CA ASP A 13 -35.69 -18.61 35.25
C ASP A 13 -35.85 -17.50 34.20
N ARG A 14 -35.34 -17.76 32.99
CA ARG A 14 -35.62 -16.94 31.81
C ARG A 14 -37.07 -17.13 31.42
N GLN A 15 -37.97 -16.40 32.10
CA GLN A 15 -39.35 -16.27 31.67
C GLN A 15 -39.38 -15.60 30.30
N SER A 16 -39.93 -16.35 29.35
CA SER A 16 -40.18 -15.97 27.97
C SER A 16 -40.97 -14.68 27.87
N SER A 17 -40.47 -13.74 27.08
CA SER A 17 -41.09 -12.45 26.82
C SER A 17 -42.48 -12.62 26.16
N PRO A 18 -43.53 -11.93 26.65
CA PRO A 18 -44.91 -12.09 26.17
C PRO A 18 -45.18 -11.49 24.77
N GLU A 19 -44.23 -10.77 24.19
CA GLU A 19 -44.36 -10.21 22.83
C GLU A 19 -44.10 -11.24 21.71
N LEU A 20 -43.56 -12.41 22.06
CA LEU A 20 -43.37 -13.52 21.14
C LEU A 20 -44.59 -14.45 21.26
N GLY A 21 -45.64 -14.14 20.50
CA GLY A 21 -46.92 -14.84 20.54
C GLY A 21 -46.81 -16.36 20.64
N THR A 22 -47.80 -16.97 21.32
CA THR A 22 -47.94 -18.40 21.67
C THR A 22 -48.12 -19.33 20.46
N SER A 23 -47.19 -19.26 19.50
CA SER A 23 -47.19 -20.12 18.32
C SER A 23 -46.19 -21.27 18.51
N ASN A 24 -46.69 -22.49 18.37
CA ASN A 24 -45.94 -23.73 18.50
C ASN A 24 -44.65 -23.75 17.66
N PHE A 25 -43.49 -23.54 18.29
CA PHE A 25 -42.16 -23.68 17.68
C PHE A 25 -41.74 -25.14 17.50
N LYS A 26 -42.62 -26.00 16.95
CA LYS A 26 -42.20 -27.35 16.52
C LYS A 26 -41.36 -27.20 15.26
N THR A 27 -40.04 -27.39 15.41
CA THR A 27 -39.09 -27.44 14.30
C THR A 27 -39.54 -28.54 13.33
N GLN A 28 -39.92 -28.16 12.11
CA GLN A 28 -40.33 -29.14 11.09
C GLN A 28 -39.09 -29.73 10.44
N TYR A 29 -38.98 -31.06 10.46
CA TYR A 29 -37.89 -31.78 9.82
C TYR A 29 -38.34 -32.36 8.48
N SER A 30 -37.46 -32.30 7.49
CA SER A 30 -37.68 -32.91 6.17
C SER A 30 -37.76 -34.43 6.29
N LYS A 31 -38.87 -35.04 5.87
CA LYS A 31 -39.08 -36.50 5.93
C LYS A 31 -38.06 -37.30 5.11
N LYS A 32 -37.45 -36.71 4.07
CA LYS A 32 -36.46 -37.39 3.22
C LYS A 32 -35.03 -37.26 3.73
N THR A 33 -34.68 -36.17 4.40
CA THR A 33 -33.28 -35.87 4.75
C THR A 33 -33.03 -35.74 6.25
N GLY A 34 -34.08 -35.75 7.07
CA GLY A 34 -33.99 -35.60 8.53
C GLY A 34 -33.50 -34.23 9.00
N ARG A 35 -33.33 -33.26 8.09
CA ARG A 35 -32.78 -31.93 8.43
C ARG A 35 -33.90 -30.93 8.77
N PRO A 36 -33.69 -30.03 9.75
CA PRO A 36 -34.68 -29.01 10.12
C PRO A 36 -34.86 -27.98 9.00
N ILE A 37 -36.11 -27.77 8.59
CA ILE A 37 -36.49 -26.87 7.50
C ILE A 37 -36.58 -25.44 8.04
N ARG A 38 -35.67 -24.57 7.60
CA ARG A 38 -35.73 -23.12 7.89
C ARG A 38 -36.78 -22.46 7.00
N ARG A 39 -37.87 -21.97 7.60
CA ARG A 39 -39.02 -21.35 6.88
C ARG A 39 -38.69 -20.05 6.13
N SER A 40 -37.49 -19.48 6.27
CA SER A 40 -37.12 -18.17 5.70
C SER A 40 -35.98 -18.20 4.67
N ALA A 41 -35.45 -19.37 4.31
CA ALA A 41 -34.41 -19.44 3.28
C ALA A 41 -35.04 -19.37 1.87
N GLY A 42 -34.82 -18.27 1.15
CA GLY A 42 -35.06 -18.17 -0.30
C GLY A 42 -36.40 -17.57 -0.75
N LYS A 43 -37.27 -17.10 0.16
CA LYS A 43 -38.47 -16.34 -0.21
C LYS A 43 -38.29 -14.86 0.13
N ALA A 44 -37.43 -14.17 -0.62
CA ALA A 44 -37.50 -12.71 -0.67
C ALA A 44 -38.80 -12.33 -1.39
N LYS A 45 -39.73 -11.67 -0.70
CA LYS A 45 -40.87 -11.04 -1.37
C LYS A 45 -40.28 -9.89 -2.20
N PRO A 46 -40.56 -9.80 -3.51
CA PRO A 46 -40.09 -8.70 -4.31
C PRO A 46 -40.64 -7.39 -3.74
N THR A 47 -39.75 -6.51 -3.32
CA THR A 47 -40.07 -5.15 -2.92
C THR A 47 -40.48 -4.39 -4.18
N ALA A 48 -41.69 -3.83 -4.20
CA ALA A 48 -42.16 -3.04 -5.34
C ALA A 48 -41.16 -1.90 -5.64
N GLY A 49 -40.50 -1.96 -6.80
CA GLY A 49 -39.51 -0.97 -7.25
C GLY A 49 -38.05 -1.44 -7.33
N TYR A 50 -37.72 -2.67 -6.94
CA TYR A 50 -36.36 -3.23 -7.11
C TYR A 50 -36.28 -4.14 -8.34
N VAL A 51 -35.50 -3.73 -9.35
CA VAL A 51 -35.23 -4.54 -10.57
C VAL A 51 -33.94 -5.33 -10.33
N ASP A 52 -34.09 -6.64 -10.12
CA ASP A 52 -32.98 -7.58 -9.94
C ASP A 52 -32.33 -7.86 -11.30
N SER A 53 -31.02 -7.68 -11.40
CA SER A 53 -30.23 -7.74 -12.66
C SER A 53 -30.14 -9.14 -13.29
N LYS A 54 -30.80 -10.14 -12.70
CA LYS A 54 -30.87 -11.51 -13.21
C LYS A 54 -32.04 -11.78 -14.17
N VAL A 55 -32.95 -10.83 -14.37
CA VAL A 55 -34.12 -11.00 -15.26
C VAL A 55 -33.85 -10.52 -16.69
N ILE A 56 -32.74 -9.79 -16.93
CA ILE A 56 -32.50 -9.13 -18.23
C ILE A 56 -31.81 -10.06 -19.27
N GLU A 57 -31.37 -11.27 -18.90
CA GLU A 57 -30.64 -12.14 -19.84
C GLU A 57 -31.51 -13.07 -20.71
N ASP A 58 -32.84 -13.13 -20.55
CA ASP A 58 -33.67 -14.15 -21.25
C ASP A 58 -34.71 -13.60 -22.27
N GLU A 59 -34.77 -12.29 -22.58
CA GLU A 59 -35.89 -11.74 -23.39
C GLU A 59 -35.58 -11.35 -24.85
N TYR A 60 -34.36 -11.50 -25.36
CA TYR A 60 -34.08 -11.21 -26.78
C TYR A 60 -33.13 -12.23 -27.43
N GLU A 61 -33.67 -13.42 -27.73
CA GLU A 61 -33.17 -14.26 -28.82
C GLU A 61 -34.33 -14.48 -29.81
N GLU A 62 -34.47 -13.58 -30.79
CA GLU A 62 -35.29 -13.85 -31.96
C GLU A 62 -34.71 -15.07 -32.70
N PRO A 63 -35.50 -16.13 -32.94
CA PRO A 63 -35.04 -17.28 -33.70
C PRO A 63 -34.89 -16.90 -35.17
N ILE A 64 -33.66 -16.93 -35.69
CA ILE A 64 -33.44 -16.99 -37.14
C ILE A 64 -33.84 -18.41 -37.57
N GLU A 65 -35.06 -18.55 -38.08
CA GLU A 65 -35.53 -19.74 -38.78
C GLU A 65 -34.79 -19.84 -40.12
N THR A 66 -33.80 -20.73 -40.19
CA THR A 66 -33.38 -21.32 -41.46
C THR A 66 -33.96 -22.73 -41.50
N PRO A 67 -34.97 -23.01 -42.34
CA PRO A 67 -35.49 -24.36 -42.49
C PRO A 67 -34.50 -25.16 -43.33
N SER A 68 -33.85 -26.16 -42.72
CA SER A 68 -33.28 -27.27 -43.48
C SER A 68 -34.36 -28.33 -43.62
N GLU A 69 -34.81 -28.55 -44.85
CA GLU A 69 -35.69 -29.66 -45.23
C GLU A 69 -34.92 -30.98 -45.07
N ASP A 70 -35.20 -31.71 -44.00
CA ASP A 70 -34.94 -33.16 -43.95
C ASP A 70 -36.28 -33.85 -43.63
N GLU A 71 -36.69 -34.64 -44.61
CA GLU A 71 -37.87 -35.48 -44.66
C GLU A 71 -37.71 -36.66 -43.68
N ASP A 72 -38.12 -36.48 -42.42
CA ASP A 72 -38.63 -37.54 -41.54
C ASP A 72 -38.99 -36.98 -40.14
N GLY A 73 -40.13 -36.28 -40.08
CA GLY A 73 -41.18 -36.46 -39.06
C GLY A 73 -40.91 -36.44 -37.54
N GLN A 74 -39.75 -36.05 -36.99
CA GLN A 74 -39.57 -35.93 -35.53
C GLN A 74 -38.76 -34.70 -35.09
N ILE A 75 -39.47 -33.65 -34.65
CA ILE A 75 -38.90 -32.45 -34.03
C ILE A 75 -38.34 -32.82 -32.64
N LYS A 76 -37.03 -33.01 -32.54
CA LYS A 76 -36.33 -33.14 -31.25
C LYS A 76 -35.94 -31.75 -30.74
N HIS A 77 -36.56 -31.29 -29.66
CA HIS A 77 -36.15 -30.08 -28.94
C HIS A 77 -34.69 -30.21 -28.47
N GLN A 78 -33.76 -29.56 -29.18
CA GLN A 78 -32.38 -29.46 -28.74
C GLN A 78 -32.30 -28.56 -27.50
N GLN A 79 -32.11 -29.16 -26.34
CA GLN A 79 -31.80 -28.40 -25.13
C GLN A 79 -30.48 -27.65 -25.33
N LYS A 80 -30.56 -26.30 -25.35
CA LYS A 80 -29.38 -25.42 -25.38
C LYS A 80 -28.45 -25.79 -24.22
N ARG A 81 -27.39 -26.54 -24.52
CA ARG A 81 -26.31 -26.85 -23.59
C ARG A 81 -25.64 -25.53 -23.22
N LYS A 82 -26.02 -24.96 -22.07
CA LYS A 82 -25.33 -23.81 -21.45
C LYS A 82 -23.83 -24.13 -21.45
N ARG A 83 -23.04 -23.36 -22.19
CA ARG A 83 -21.58 -23.49 -22.24
C ARG A 83 -21.09 -23.38 -20.80
N LYS A 84 -20.59 -24.48 -20.24
CA LYS A 84 -19.88 -24.46 -18.96
C LYS A 84 -18.62 -23.64 -19.19
N ARG A 85 -18.65 -22.33 -18.85
CA ARG A 85 -17.41 -21.55 -18.73
C ARG A 85 -16.55 -22.32 -17.74
N SER A 86 -15.35 -22.73 -18.18
CA SER A 86 -14.35 -23.27 -17.27
C SER A 86 -14.18 -22.26 -16.13
N PRO A 87 -14.21 -22.69 -14.85
CA PRO A 87 -13.97 -21.77 -13.74
C PRO A 87 -12.65 -21.04 -14.00
N SER A 88 -12.66 -19.72 -13.82
CA SER A 88 -11.44 -18.93 -13.93
C SER A 88 -10.37 -19.58 -13.05
N PRO A 89 -9.12 -19.73 -13.53
CA PRO A 89 -8.05 -20.28 -12.72
C PRO A 89 -7.95 -19.48 -11.42
N GLU A 90 -7.77 -20.18 -10.30
CA GLU A 90 -7.60 -19.51 -9.01
C GLU A 90 -6.40 -18.55 -9.13
N PRO A 91 -6.54 -17.29 -8.70
CA PRO A 91 -5.44 -16.35 -8.75
C PRO A 91 -4.27 -16.95 -7.97
N PRO A 92 -3.02 -16.79 -8.48
CA PRO A 92 -1.86 -17.29 -7.78
C PRO A 92 -1.85 -16.72 -6.35
N PRO A 93 -1.51 -17.54 -5.34
CA PRO A 93 -1.44 -17.07 -3.97
C PRO A 93 -0.45 -15.90 -3.90
N LEU A 94 -0.83 -14.84 -3.19
CA LEU A 94 0.06 -13.71 -2.94
C LEU A 94 1.28 -14.21 -2.15
N ASP A 95 2.47 -13.74 -2.52
CA ASP A 95 3.68 -14.06 -1.77
C ASP A 95 3.54 -13.60 -0.31
N ASP A 96 4.01 -14.43 0.61
CA ASP A 96 4.01 -14.09 2.02
C ASP A 96 4.88 -12.85 2.26
N VAL A 97 4.25 -11.77 2.73
CA VAL A 97 4.95 -10.54 3.10
C VAL A 97 5.94 -10.88 4.21
N ILE A 98 7.24 -10.89 3.88
CA ILE A 98 8.31 -11.18 4.83
C ILE A 98 8.38 -10.04 5.86
N ARG A 99 7.81 -10.26 7.05
CA ARG A 99 7.72 -9.26 8.14
C ARG A 99 9.01 -9.09 8.95
N ASN A 100 9.98 -9.98 8.73
CA ASN A 100 11.22 -10.10 9.51
C ASN A 100 12.45 -9.96 8.61
N GLU A 101 12.41 -9.03 7.65
CA GLU A 101 13.58 -8.72 6.83
C GLU A 101 14.62 -7.96 7.69
N ALA A 102 15.87 -8.43 7.66
CA ALA A 102 16.98 -7.73 8.30
C ALA A 102 17.13 -6.30 7.74
N PRO A 103 17.69 -5.34 8.50
CA PRO A 103 18.14 -4.05 7.97
C PRO A 103 19.00 -4.23 6.72
N ASP A 104 18.96 -3.26 5.80
CA ASP A 104 19.77 -3.38 4.60
C ASP A 104 21.24 -3.20 4.98
N GLU A 105 22.09 -4.07 4.44
CA GLU A 105 23.52 -3.91 4.61
C GLU A 105 23.93 -2.56 4.04
N ARG A 106 24.84 -1.90 4.77
CA ARG A 106 25.34 -0.60 4.39
C ARG A 106 26.12 -0.75 3.08
N SER A 107 25.68 -0.13 1.99
CA SER A 107 26.48 -0.12 0.77
C SER A 107 27.79 0.64 1.03
N GLU A 108 28.90 0.16 0.47
CA GLU A 108 30.24 0.73 0.69
C GLU A 108 30.31 2.22 0.30
N ASP A 109 29.45 2.65 -0.63
CA ASP A 109 29.30 4.05 -1.08
C ASP A 109 28.61 5.00 -0.08
N GLU A 110 28.06 4.47 1.04
CA GLU A 110 27.26 5.23 2.02
C GLU A 110 28.09 5.77 3.19
N ASP A 111 29.43 5.83 3.09
CA ASP A 111 30.22 6.53 4.10
C ASP A 111 30.16 8.04 3.87
N PRO A 112 29.53 8.83 4.77
CA PRO A 112 29.45 10.28 4.63
C PRO A 112 30.84 10.96 4.63
N PHE A 113 31.88 10.23 5.03
CA PHE A 113 33.29 10.64 5.01
C PHE A 113 34.00 10.34 3.68
N GLN A 114 33.43 9.50 2.82
CA GLN A 114 33.92 9.33 1.46
C GLN A 114 33.34 10.47 0.62
N LYS A 115 34.07 11.60 0.58
CA LYS A 115 33.88 12.62 -0.47
C LYS A 115 33.81 11.87 -1.80
N LYS A 116 32.64 11.89 -2.45
CA LYS A 116 32.41 11.26 -3.76
C LYS A 116 33.63 11.48 -4.63
N SER A 117 34.45 10.43 -4.76
CA SER A 117 35.57 10.45 -5.68
C SER A 117 34.94 10.72 -7.04
N LYS A 118 35.46 11.74 -7.72
CA LYS A 118 35.01 12.08 -9.07
C LYS A 118 35.16 10.81 -9.89
N LEU A 119 34.05 10.21 -10.31
CA LEU A 119 34.07 9.01 -11.14
C LEU A 119 34.99 9.29 -12.35
N PRO A 120 35.84 8.32 -12.74
CA PRO A 120 36.74 8.51 -13.85
C PRO A 120 35.97 8.76 -15.16
N PRO A 121 36.52 9.55 -16.09
CA PRO A 121 35.87 9.86 -17.35
C PRO A 121 35.63 8.59 -18.19
N ILE A 122 34.41 8.42 -18.67
CA ILE A 122 34.05 7.35 -19.61
C ILE A 122 34.70 7.68 -20.96
N GLN A 123 35.56 6.79 -21.48
CA GLN A 123 36.18 6.93 -22.80
C GLN A 123 35.37 6.14 -23.84
N LEU A 124 34.95 6.81 -24.91
CA LEU A 124 34.25 6.22 -26.05
C LEU A 124 35.18 6.27 -27.28
N GLN A 125 35.47 5.13 -27.90
CA GLN A 125 36.29 5.06 -29.11
C GLN A 125 35.43 4.62 -30.31
N PHE A 126 35.51 5.39 -31.39
CA PHE A 126 34.82 5.10 -32.66
C PHE A 126 35.85 4.84 -33.75
N ASN A 127 35.80 3.66 -34.37
CA ASN A 127 36.65 3.34 -35.51
C ASN A 127 35.91 3.70 -36.80
N VAL A 128 36.14 4.90 -37.32
CA VAL A 128 35.53 5.37 -38.58
C VAL A 128 36.48 5.06 -39.74
N PRO A 129 36.04 4.27 -40.75
CA PRO A 129 36.89 3.90 -41.87
C PRO A 129 37.23 5.10 -42.76
N LEU A 130 38.41 5.06 -43.39
CA LEU A 130 38.86 6.10 -44.33
C LEU A 130 37.90 6.19 -45.52
N GLY A 131 37.35 7.39 -45.75
CA GLY A 131 36.42 7.69 -46.85
C GLY A 131 34.96 7.92 -46.43
N PHE A 132 34.62 7.88 -45.14
CA PHE A 132 33.27 8.21 -44.68
C PHE A 132 33.01 9.72 -44.74
N HIS A 133 32.03 10.15 -45.54
CA HIS A 133 31.64 11.56 -45.74
C HIS A 133 30.20 11.87 -45.29
N GLY A 134 29.67 11.12 -44.32
CA GLY A 134 28.36 11.37 -43.72
C GLY A 134 28.47 11.91 -42.29
N PRO A 135 27.36 12.43 -41.71
CA PRO A 135 27.31 12.81 -40.30
C PRO A 135 27.31 11.56 -39.39
N LEU A 136 28.23 11.50 -38.43
CA LEU A 136 28.25 10.46 -37.40
C LEU A 136 27.28 10.84 -36.27
N VAL A 137 26.12 10.20 -36.22
CA VAL A 137 25.14 10.43 -35.16
C VAL A 137 25.18 9.29 -34.14
N VAL A 138 25.72 9.57 -32.96
CA VAL A 138 25.77 8.61 -31.85
C VAL A 138 24.60 8.88 -30.91
N LYS A 139 23.69 7.92 -30.78
CA LYS A 139 22.59 7.98 -29.81
C LYS A 139 22.94 7.06 -28.64
N LEU A 140 23.36 7.64 -27.52
CA LEU A 140 23.61 6.92 -26.28
C LEU A 140 22.34 6.95 -25.44
N ASP A 141 21.78 5.77 -25.16
CA ASP A 141 20.70 5.66 -24.20
C ASP A 141 21.29 5.51 -22.78
N ARG A 142 20.71 6.22 -21.82
CA ARG A 142 21.25 6.35 -20.46
C ARG A 142 21.18 5.03 -19.70
N SER A 143 20.28 4.15 -20.12
CA SER A 143 20.13 2.77 -19.67
C SER A 143 21.35 1.90 -20.02
N MET A 144 22.04 2.20 -21.13
CA MET A 144 23.20 1.41 -21.61
C MET A 144 24.50 1.72 -20.87
N LEU A 145 24.57 2.84 -20.15
CA LEU A 145 25.75 3.24 -19.36
C LEU A 145 25.77 2.64 -17.95
N LEU A 146 24.69 1.97 -17.54
CA LEU A 146 24.51 1.43 -16.19
C LEU A 146 24.68 -0.09 -16.11
N GLN A 147 24.87 -0.79 -17.23
CA GLN A 147 25.02 -2.24 -17.28
C GLN A 147 26.39 -2.65 -17.81
N ASP A 148 27.16 -3.33 -16.96
CA ASP A 148 28.52 -3.86 -17.22
C ASP A 148 28.52 -5.15 -18.09
N MET A 149 27.51 -5.33 -18.94
CA MET A 149 27.34 -6.54 -19.76
C MET A 149 27.46 -6.20 -21.25
N ALA A 150 28.46 -6.77 -21.90
CA ALA A 150 28.62 -6.68 -23.35
C ALA A 150 27.48 -7.46 -24.04
N TYR A 151 26.54 -6.75 -24.65
CA TYR A 151 25.48 -7.35 -25.45
C TYR A 151 25.86 -7.38 -26.94
N ASP A 152 26.09 -8.58 -27.48
CA ASP A 152 26.11 -8.81 -28.93
C ASP A 152 24.67 -8.71 -29.48
N MET A 153 24.34 -7.56 -30.05
CA MET A 153 23.03 -7.27 -30.65
C MET A 153 22.90 -7.90 -32.03
N ARG A 154 22.34 -9.13 -32.11
CA ARG A 154 21.78 -9.68 -33.36
C ARG A 154 20.25 -9.49 -33.39
N PRO A 155 19.68 -8.82 -34.42
CA PRO A 155 18.24 -8.59 -34.49
C PRO A 155 17.48 -9.81 -35.03
N GLY A 156 16.66 -10.45 -34.19
CA GLY A 156 15.66 -11.44 -34.60
C GLY A 156 14.35 -10.76 -35.01
N ARG A 157 14.01 -10.82 -36.31
CA ARG A 157 12.70 -10.43 -36.84
C ARG A 157 11.64 -11.47 -36.47
N ALA A 158 10.55 -11.03 -35.85
CA ALA A 158 9.29 -11.79 -35.83
C ALA A 158 8.11 -10.88 -36.23
N THR A 159 7.71 -11.00 -37.48
CA THR A 159 6.45 -10.49 -38.04
C THR A 159 5.28 -11.33 -37.56
N ARG A 160 4.32 -10.73 -36.83
CA ARG A 160 2.95 -11.25 -36.72
C ARG A 160 2.01 -10.31 -37.48
N LYS A 161 1.62 -10.73 -38.68
CA LYS A 161 0.42 -10.26 -39.37
C LYS A 161 -0.78 -10.81 -38.59
N ILE A 162 -1.53 -9.93 -37.93
CA ILE A 162 -2.89 -10.23 -37.46
C ILE A 162 -3.82 -9.70 -38.54
N LEU A 163 -4.55 -10.61 -39.20
CA LEU A 163 -5.65 -10.28 -40.08
C LEU A 163 -6.71 -9.52 -39.26
N ALA A 164 -7.11 -8.35 -39.76
CA ALA A 164 -8.24 -7.60 -39.23
C ALA A 164 -9.54 -8.31 -39.63
N GLU A 165 -10.27 -8.83 -38.65
CA GLU A 165 -11.69 -9.16 -38.80
C GLU A 165 -12.51 -7.85 -38.86
N PRO A 166 -13.57 -7.81 -39.69
CA PRO A 166 -14.44 -6.64 -39.81
C PRO A 166 -15.24 -6.41 -38.52
N ALA A 167 -15.23 -5.17 -38.03
CA ALA A 167 -15.97 -4.74 -36.85
C ALA A 167 -17.48 -4.86 -37.08
N PRO A 168 -18.27 -5.42 -36.14
CA PRO A 168 -19.72 -5.43 -36.23
C PRO A 168 -20.27 -4.00 -36.10
N GLU A 169 -21.25 -3.68 -36.95
CA GLU A 169 -21.92 -2.38 -36.98
C GLU A 169 -22.62 -2.06 -35.64
N PRO A 170 -22.71 -0.76 -35.26
CA PRO A 170 -23.28 -0.34 -33.99
C PRO A 170 -24.80 -0.60 -33.98
N SER A 171 -25.22 -1.63 -33.24
CA SER A 171 -26.62 -1.80 -32.85
C SER A 171 -27.10 -0.56 -32.07
N ASP A 172 -28.19 0.02 -32.53
CA ASP A 172 -28.84 1.22 -31.99
C ASP A 172 -29.16 1.12 -30.49
N GLY A 173 -28.88 2.20 -29.75
CA GLY A 173 -29.71 2.66 -28.65
C GLY A 173 -29.31 2.36 -27.20
N GLN A 174 -28.52 1.32 -26.89
CA GLN A 174 -28.16 1.06 -25.48
C GLN A 174 -26.89 1.83 -25.08
N LYS A 175 -27.08 3.03 -24.49
CA LYS A 175 -26.00 3.76 -23.83
C LYS A 175 -25.38 2.87 -22.77
N LYS A 176 -24.14 2.41 -23.02
CA LYS A 176 -23.38 1.63 -22.04
C LYS A 176 -23.36 2.40 -20.72
N PRO A 177 -23.58 1.73 -19.57
CA PRO A 177 -23.49 2.39 -18.28
C PRO A 177 -22.09 2.97 -18.15
N LEU A 178 -21.99 4.27 -17.83
CA LEU A 178 -20.70 4.92 -17.62
C LEU A 178 -19.96 4.23 -16.48
N GLY A 179 -18.79 3.67 -16.78
CA GLY A 179 -17.90 3.09 -15.78
C GLY A 179 -17.06 4.16 -15.08
N PHE A 180 -16.36 3.75 -14.01
CA PHE A 180 -15.43 4.63 -13.31
C PHE A 180 -14.32 5.17 -14.22
N ALA A 181 -13.82 4.37 -15.16
CA ALA A 181 -12.79 4.76 -16.11
C ALA A 181 -13.29 5.78 -17.16
N ASP A 182 -14.60 5.81 -17.42
CA ASP A 182 -15.21 6.73 -18.39
C ASP A 182 -15.45 8.13 -17.78
N LEU A 183 -15.35 8.27 -16.46
CA LEU A 183 -15.46 9.56 -15.79
C LEU A 183 -14.25 10.45 -16.14
N PRO A 184 -14.43 11.76 -16.35
CA PRO A 184 -13.33 12.71 -16.48
C PRO A 184 -12.37 12.64 -15.27
N ALA A 185 -11.07 12.87 -15.53
CA ALA A 185 -10.03 12.79 -14.51
C ALA A 185 -10.30 13.70 -13.29
N GLU A 186 -10.93 14.86 -13.50
CA GLU A 186 -11.30 15.77 -12.40
C GLU A 186 -12.31 15.15 -11.42
N LEU A 187 -13.28 14.39 -11.92
CA LEU A 187 -14.25 13.70 -11.08
C LEU A 187 -13.59 12.51 -10.37
N ARG A 188 -12.71 11.77 -11.06
CA ARG A 188 -11.91 10.70 -10.44
C ARG A 188 -11.04 11.24 -9.31
N ASN A 189 -10.40 12.41 -9.48
CA ASN A 189 -9.61 13.06 -8.43
C ASN A 189 -10.43 13.41 -7.19
N LYS A 190 -11.68 13.88 -7.36
CA LYS A 190 -12.58 14.10 -6.22
C LYS A 190 -12.89 12.80 -5.49
N ILE A 191 -13.16 11.71 -6.23
CA ILE A 191 -13.40 10.39 -5.64
C ILE A 191 -12.16 9.90 -4.90
N TYR A 192 -10.98 10.00 -5.51
CA TYR A 192 -9.71 9.64 -4.86
C TYR A 192 -9.47 10.44 -3.58
N ARG A 193 -9.75 11.74 -3.57
CA ARG A 193 -9.62 12.55 -2.34
C ARG A 193 -10.55 12.07 -1.24
N HIS A 194 -11.82 11.82 -1.55
CA HIS A 194 -12.77 11.29 -0.57
C HIS A 194 -12.39 9.91 -0.03
N LEU A 195 -11.69 9.10 -0.84
CA LEU A 195 -11.32 7.73 -0.46
C LEU A 195 -9.97 7.67 0.27
N PHE A 196 -9.00 8.48 -0.16
CA PHE A 196 -7.61 8.39 0.30
C PHE A 196 -7.23 9.47 1.31
N VAL A 197 -7.78 10.68 1.21
CA VAL A 197 -7.35 11.79 2.05
C VAL A 197 -8.09 11.75 3.38
N THR A 198 -7.33 11.75 4.45
CA THR A 198 -7.86 11.81 5.81
C THR A 198 -7.50 13.14 6.45
N ASP A 199 -8.46 13.73 7.15
CA ASP A 199 -8.23 14.98 7.91
C ASP A 199 -7.20 14.81 9.03
N THR A 200 -7.03 13.56 9.48
CA THR A 200 -6.07 13.17 10.50
C THR A 200 -4.81 12.60 9.86
N ALA A 201 -3.67 12.80 10.51
CA ALA A 201 -2.42 12.18 10.05
C ALA A 201 -2.53 10.65 10.11
N VAL A 202 -2.04 9.98 9.07
CA VAL A 202 -1.92 8.52 9.03
C VAL A 202 -0.83 8.12 10.03
N TYR A 203 -1.25 7.46 11.09
CA TYR A 203 -0.39 7.10 12.20
C TYR A 203 0.19 5.69 12.02
N PHE A 204 1.50 5.58 12.10
CA PHE A 204 2.20 4.30 12.24
C PHE A 204 2.64 4.18 13.70
N PRO A 205 2.22 3.13 14.43
CA PRO A 205 1.84 1.81 13.91
C PRO A 205 0.36 1.53 13.61
N ASP A 206 -0.60 2.31 14.10
CA ASP A 206 -2.03 1.97 14.01
C ASP A 206 -2.68 2.46 12.70
N ALA A 207 -2.08 2.10 11.56
CA ALA A 207 -2.51 2.54 10.23
C ALA A 207 -3.74 1.76 9.71
N ASP A 208 -4.80 1.67 10.49
CA ASP A 208 -5.96 0.80 10.22
C ASP A 208 -6.66 1.13 8.88
N LYS A 209 -6.63 2.41 8.49
CA LYS A 209 -7.31 2.93 7.30
C LYS A 209 -6.53 2.68 5.99
N MET A 210 -5.24 2.37 6.07
CA MET A 210 -4.37 2.15 4.89
C MET A 210 -4.77 0.89 4.12
N SER A 211 -5.32 -0.12 4.81
CA SER A 211 -5.76 -1.38 4.21
C SER A 211 -6.74 -1.17 3.04
N ARG A 212 -7.77 -0.34 3.25
CA ARG A 212 -8.78 -0.03 2.21
C ARG A 212 -8.18 0.73 1.04
N SER A 213 -7.30 1.69 1.32
CA SER A 213 -6.61 2.47 0.28
C SER A 213 -5.72 1.57 -0.58
N SER A 214 -4.98 0.65 0.04
CA SER A 214 -4.11 -0.29 -0.68
C SER A 214 -4.91 -1.27 -1.55
N GLN A 215 -6.04 -1.78 -1.06
CA GLN A 215 -6.93 -2.64 -1.83
C GLN A 215 -7.49 -1.91 -3.05
N PHE A 216 -7.91 -0.65 -2.90
CA PHE A 216 -8.42 0.12 -4.03
C PHE A 216 -7.33 0.41 -5.08
N LEU A 217 -6.12 0.77 -4.66
CA LEU A 217 -4.97 0.95 -5.56
C LEU A 217 -4.58 -0.32 -6.32
N SER A 218 -4.86 -1.50 -5.76
CA SER A 218 -4.58 -2.79 -6.41
C SER A 218 -5.56 -3.17 -7.52
N THR A 219 -6.68 -2.47 -7.66
CA THR A 219 -7.75 -2.84 -8.59
C THR A 219 -7.37 -2.70 -10.06
N CYS A 220 -6.78 -1.56 -10.45
CA CYS A 220 -6.34 -1.34 -11.82
C CYS A 220 -5.18 -0.34 -11.91
N LYS A 221 -4.40 -0.43 -13.00
CA LYS A 221 -3.23 0.43 -13.22
C LYS A 221 -3.58 1.92 -13.29
N LEU A 222 -4.75 2.26 -13.84
CA LEU A 222 -5.21 3.64 -13.93
C LEU A 222 -5.43 4.22 -12.53
N VAL A 223 -6.16 3.51 -11.66
CA VAL A 223 -6.39 3.90 -10.26
C VAL A 223 -5.09 3.98 -9.49
N HIS A 224 -4.17 3.03 -9.71
CA HIS A 224 -2.85 3.06 -9.09
C HIS A 224 -2.09 4.34 -9.43
N ASN A 225 -1.89 4.62 -10.72
CA ASN A 225 -1.06 5.73 -11.18
C ASN A 225 -1.63 7.10 -10.77
N GLU A 226 -2.95 7.27 -10.85
CA GLU A 226 -3.61 8.53 -10.46
C GLU A 226 -3.68 8.65 -8.93
N GLY A 227 -4.11 7.58 -8.25
CA GLY A 227 -4.42 7.56 -6.83
C GLY A 227 -3.20 7.65 -5.92
N CYS A 228 -2.05 7.07 -6.29
CA CYS A 228 -0.83 7.12 -5.48
C CYS A 228 -0.37 8.55 -5.19
N SER A 229 -0.47 9.44 -6.18
CA SER A 229 -0.08 10.85 -6.02
C SER A 229 -0.93 11.57 -4.96
N ILE A 230 -2.22 11.25 -4.88
CA ILE A 230 -3.17 11.84 -3.92
C ILE A 230 -2.97 11.20 -2.55
N LEU A 231 -2.92 9.87 -2.47
CA LEU A 231 -2.75 9.13 -1.22
C LEU A 231 -1.46 9.55 -0.49
N TYR A 232 -0.33 9.61 -1.18
CA TYR A 232 0.95 9.92 -0.55
C TYR A 232 1.27 11.42 -0.52
N GLY A 233 0.70 12.19 -1.44
CA GLY A 233 1.01 13.62 -1.59
C GLY A 233 0.15 14.56 -0.73
N GLU A 234 -1.13 14.23 -0.53
CA GLU A 234 -2.04 15.11 0.22
C GLU A 234 -2.17 14.69 1.70
N ASN A 235 -1.88 13.43 2.04
CA ASN A 235 -1.90 12.98 3.43
C ASN A 235 -0.64 13.35 4.21
N ARG A 236 -0.82 13.44 5.53
CA ARG A 236 0.26 13.63 6.50
C ARG A 236 0.59 12.29 7.15
N PHE A 237 1.87 11.94 7.20
CA PHE A 237 2.31 10.68 7.80
C PHE A 237 3.00 10.93 9.13
N LYS A 238 2.55 10.26 10.19
CA LYS A 238 3.21 10.29 11.50
C LYS A 238 3.87 8.93 11.75
N PHE A 239 5.18 8.94 11.79
CA PHE A 239 6.03 7.78 12.02
C PHE A 239 6.48 7.75 13.47
N GLU A 240 5.98 6.76 14.20
CA GLU A 240 6.33 6.53 15.61
C GLU A 240 6.83 5.10 15.84
N ARG A 241 7.67 4.95 16.86
CA ARG A 241 8.19 3.64 17.26
C ARG A 241 7.05 2.75 17.75
N ASN A 242 6.90 1.58 17.13
CA ASN A 242 5.94 0.59 17.59
C ASN A 242 6.48 -0.15 18.82
N SER A 243 5.88 0.12 19.98
CA SER A 243 6.25 -0.52 21.26
C SER A 243 5.69 -1.95 21.42
N LYS A 244 4.83 -2.41 20.50
CA LYS A 244 4.31 -3.77 20.51
C LYS A 244 5.43 -4.76 20.15
N THR A 245 5.35 -5.97 20.68
CA THR A 245 6.27 -7.04 20.36
C THR A 245 5.66 -7.97 19.31
N ARG A 246 6.50 -8.49 18.40
CA ARG A 246 6.13 -9.46 17.36
C ARG A 246 7.26 -10.45 17.22
N GLY A 247 6.93 -11.73 17.36
CA GLY A 247 7.86 -12.83 17.17
C GLY A 247 7.08 -14.11 16.86
N PRO A 248 7.73 -15.09 16.22
CA PRO A 248 7.13 -16.41 16.08
C PRO A 248 6.97 -17.07 17.46
N PHE A 249 6.03 -18.01 17.57
CA PHE A 249 5.71 -18.66 18.84
C PHE A 249 6.89 -19.44 19.45
N TRP A 250 7.91 -19.77 18.66
CA TRP A 250 9.12 -20.50 19.10
C TRP A 250 10.26 -19.59 19.57
N GLU A 251 10.16 -18.26 19.39
CA GLU A 251 11.13 -17.34 20.01
C GLU A 251 10.77 -17.14 21.49
N PRO A 252 11.68 -17.41 22.44
CA PRO A 252 11.37 -17.35 23.87
C PRO A 252 11.13 -15.92 24.36
N VAL A 253 11.71 -14.93 23.68
CA VAL A 253 11.56 -13.51 24.00
C VAL A 253 11.04 -12.79 22.75
N PRO A 254 9.76 -12.36 22.72
CA PRO A 254 9.22 -11.67 21.57
C PRO A 254 9.93 -10.32 21.42
N LYS A 255 10.46 -10.06 20.23
CA LYS A 255 11.21 -8.83 19.95
C LYS A 255 10.25 -7.67 19.71
N GLU A 256 10.64 -6.47 20.15
CA GLU A 256 9.93 -5.23 19.81
C GLU A 256 9.91 -5.03 18.29
N ILE A 257 8.81 -4.50 17.76
CA ILE A 257 8.69 -4.14 16.34
C ILE A 257 9.55 -2.91 16.04
N GLY A 258 9.50 -1.89 16.90
CA GLY A 258 10.29 -0.66 16.74
C GLY A 258 9.89 0.09 15.46
N TYR A 259 10.88 0.43 14.62
CA TYR A 259 10.68 1.12 13.34
C TYR A 259 10.54 0.18 12.13
N LYS A 260 10.47 -1.14 12.34
CA LYS A 260 10.40 -2.14 11.26
C LYS A 260 9.22 -1.92 10.30
N ASP A 261 8.04 -1.68 10.84
CA ASP A 261 6.84 -1.51 10.01
C ASP A 261 6.92 -0.24 9.15
N ILE A 262 7.56 0.83 9.65
CA ILE A 262 7.79 2.06 8.90
C ILE A 262 8.81 1.81 7.77
N ARG A 263 9.92 1.14 8.08
CA ARG A 263 10.92 0.73 7.06
C ARG A 263 10.25 -0.11 5.97
N GLN A 264 9.50 -1.12 6.37
CA GLN A 264 8.80 -2.02 5.45
C GLN A 264 7.78 -1.26 4.60
N PHE A 265 7.02 -0.34 5.20
CA PHE A 265 6.09 0.52 4.47
C PHE A 265 6.82 1.34 3.40
N LEU A 266 7.91 2.03 3.75
CA LEU A 266 8.66 2.86 2.81
C LEU A 266 9.29 2.03 1.67
N LYS A 267 9.74 0.80 1.96
CA LYS A 267 10.20 -0.14 0.92
C LYS A 267 9.08 -0.61 0.02
N MET A 268 7.94 -1.00 0.61
CA MET A 268 6.80 -1.57 -0.10
C MET A 268 6.17 -0.57 -1.07
N ILE A 269 6.08 0.71 -0.71
CA ILE A 269 5.55 1.73 -1.63
C ILE A 269 6.48 1.97 -2.83
N GLY A 270 7.78 1.72 -2.67
CA GLY A 270 8.78 1.84 -3.72
C GLY A 270 9.29 3.28 -3.98
N PRO A 271 10.38 3.42 -4.73
CA PRO A 271 11.09 4.69 -4.94
C PRO A 271 10.28 5.75 -5.68
N GLU A 272 9.39 5.34 -6.59
CA GLU A 272 8.55 6.28 -7.34
C GLU A 272 7.53 6.95 -6.41
N ASN A 273 6.88 6.16 -5.56
CA ASN A 273 5.86 6.67 -4.64
C ASN A 273 6.44 7.47 -3.48
N LEU A 274 7.69 7.20 -3.09
CA LEU A 274 8.44 7.99 -2.11
C LEU A 274 8.56 9.47 -2.52
N LEU A 275 8.60 9.78 -3.82
CA LEU A 275 8.65 11.16 -4.32
C LEU A 275 7.35 11.93 -4.11
N TYR A 276 6.24 11.23 -3.89
CA TYR A 276 4.96 11.87 -3.61
C TYR A 276 4.86 12.33 -2.16
N LEU A 277 5.58 11.73 -1.20
CA LEU A 277 5.53 12.14 0.20
C LEU A 277 5.89 13.63 0.37
N ARG A 278 4.97 14.40 0.97
CA ARG A 278 5.15 15.85 1.21
C ARG A 278 5.35 16.17 2.68
N ASP A 279 4.49 15.65 3.54
CA ASP A 279 4.43 16.03 4.94
C ASP A 279 4.61 14.83 5.86
N ILE A 280 5.69 14.86 6.65
CA ILE A 280 6.05 13.76 7.54
C ILE A 280 6.32 14.31 8.95
N SER A 281 5.84 13.58 9.96
CA SER A 281 6.18 13.77 11.35
C SER A 281 6.94 12.55 11.85
N LEU A 282 8.20 12.72 12.22
CA LEU A 282 9.07 11.66 12.71
C LEU A 282 9.23 11.77 14.23
N PHE A 283 8.78 10.75 14.95
CA PHE A 283 8.89 10.64 16.40
C PHE A 283 10.06 9.72 16.76
N LEU A 284 11.08 10.29 17.39
CA LEU A 284 12.34 9.62 17.73
C LEU A 284 12.34 9.22 19.21
N SER A 285 12.02 7.96 19.52
CA SER A 285 11.92 7.45 20.88
C SER A 285 12.77 6.20 21.11
N ASP A 286 13.28 6.06 22.33
CA ASP A 286 14.06 4.89 22.73
C ASP A 286 13.18 3.66 22.88
N ALA A 287 13.80 2.48 22.75
CA ALA A 287 13.17 1.22 23.09
C ALA A 287 12.80 1.14 24.57
N ILE A 288 11.62 0.60 24.86
CA ILE A 288 11.12 0.45 26.23
C ILE A 288 11.90 -0.70 26.92
N PRO A 289 12.44 -0.49 28.14
CA PRO A 289 13.20 -1.52 28.85
C PRO A 289 12.44 -2.83 29.07
N SER A 290 11.12 -2.75 29.30
CA SER A 290 10.26 -3.93 29.48
C SER A 290 10.11 -4.77 28.22
N ALA A 291 10.10 -4.14 27.04
CA ALA A 291 9.98 -4.83 25.75
C ALA A 291 11.34 -5.35 25.24
N THR A 292 12.45 -4.78 25.71
CA THR A 292 13.82 -5.11 25.29
C THR A 292 14.74 -5.38 26.48
N PRO A 293 14.44 -6.39 27.33
CA PRO A 293 15.25 -6.65 28.53
C PRO A 293 16.69 -7.05 28.20
N HIS A 294 16.92 -7.67 27.04
CA HIS A 294 18.22 -8.15 26.57
C HIS A 294 19.17 -7.07 26.05
N LEU A 295 18.71 -5.82 25.89
CA LEU A 295 19.53 -4.71 25.40
C LEU A 295 20.08 -3.89 26.57
N ASP A 296 21.25 -3.28 26.38
CA ASP A 296 21.77 -2.28 27.31
C ASP A 296 21.05 -0.94 27.16
N HIS A 297 21.22 -0.03 28.14
CA HIS A 297 20.64 1.32 28.07
C HIS A 297 21.04 2.07 26.80
N GLU A 298 22.28 1.90 26.36
CA GLU A 298 22.80 2.58 25.17
C GLU A 298 22.30 1.93 23.87
N ALA A 299 22.18 0.59 23.83
CA ALA A 299 21.64 -0.14 22.67
C ALA A 299 20.14 0.15 22.43
N ARG A 300 19.40 0.56 23.47
CA ARG A 300 18.00 0.98 23.37
C ARG A 300 17.80 2.39 22.79
N ARG A 301 18.86 3.19 22.63
CA ARG A 301 18.73 4.54 22.08
C ARG A 301 18.32 4.47 20.62
N TYR A 302 17.36 5.30 20.20
CA TYR A 302 16.93 5.36 18.79
C TYR A 302 18.09 5.66 17.83
N ILE A 303 19.12 6.34 18.30
CA ILE A 303 20.35 6.69 17.54
C ILE A 303 21.07 5.44 17.02
N ARG A 304 20.96 4.31 17.73
CA ARG A 304 21.56 3.02 17.36
C ARG A 304 20.57 2.07 16.69
N ASP A 305 19.33 2.48 16.45
CA ASP A 305 18.34 1.65 15.79
C ASP A 305 18.59 1.61 14.28
N GLU A 306 19.01 0.45 13.79
CA GLU A 306 19.35 0.25 12.38
C GLU A 306 18.14 0.44 11.44
N HIS A 307 16.94 0.06 11.87
CA HIS A 307 15.74 0.25 11.06
C HIS A 307 15.38 1.74 10.95
N LEU A 308 15.58 2.52 12.02
CA LEU A 308 15.40 3.97 11.94
C LEU A 308 16.43 4.62 11.01
N LEU A 309 17.70 4.18 11.06
CA LEU A 309 18.72 4.68 10.15
C LEU A 309 18.35 4.38 8.68
N ASP A 310 17.82 3.19 8.38
CA ASP A 310 17.30 2.84 7.06
C ASP A 310 16.10 3.71 6.63
N VAL A 311 15.19 4.00 7.56
CA VAL A 311 14.09 4.94 7.32
C VAL A 311 14.64 6.32 6.93
N ILE A 312 15.61 6.85 7.67
CA ILE A 312 16.24 8.14 7.38
C ILE A 312 16.97 8.11 6.03
N ARG A 313 17.69 7.04 5.71
CA ARG A 313 18.35 6.85 4.40
C ARG A 313 17.35 6.84 3.25
N THR A 314 16.22 6.16 3.44
CA THR A 314 15.14 6.11 2.44
C THR A 314 14.51 7.49 2.25
N LEU A 315 14.28 8.22 3.35
CA LEU A 315 13.75 9.59 3.32
C LEU A 315 14.68 10.59 2.62
N ARG A 316 15.99 10.32 2.53
CA ARG A 316 16.94 11.17 1.77
C ARG A 316 16.51 11.39 0.31
N GLN A 317 15.89 10.39 -0.31
CA GLN A 317 15.49 10.42 -1.73
C GLN A 317 14.19 11.20 -1.95
N THR A 318 13.45 11.51 -0.88
CA THR A 318 12.11 12.10 -0.96
C THR A 318 12.15 13.62 -1.18
N LYS A 319 11.09 14.16 -1.80
CA LYS A 319 10.92 15.59 -2.04
C LYS A 319 9.99 16.21 -1.00
N LEU A 320 10.36 16.11 0.28
CA LEU A 320 9.52 16.59 1.39
C LEU A 320 9.28 18.10 1.33
N ARG A 321 8.06 18.50 1.60
CA ARG A 321 7.67 19.89 1.84
C ARG A 321 7.93 20.26 3.28
N LYS A 322 7.37 19.49 4.22
CA LYS A 322 7.47 19.73 5.65
C LYS A 322 7.88 18.47 6.38
N ILE A 323 8.88 18.59 7.25
CA ILE A 323 9.25 17.55 8.19
C ILE A 323 9.17 18.09 9.62
N ASN A 324 8.37 17.42 10.44
CA ASN A 324 8.31 17.66 11.88
C ASN A 324 9.14 16.57 12.56
N ILE A 325 10.07 16.94 13.43
CA ILE A 325 10.90 15.99 14.15
C ILE A 325 10.68 16.22 15.64
N LEU A 326 10.35 15.15 16.35
CA LEU A 326 10.17 15.16 17.80
C LEU A 326 11.20 14.22 18.43
N PHE A 327 12.07 14.77 19.26
CA PHE A 327 13.08 14.03 20.02
C PHE A 327 12.51 13.65 21.39
N ALA A 328 12.20 12.37 21.57
CA ALA A 328 11.58 11.81 22.78
C ALA A 328 12.45 10.73 23.45
N GLY A 329 13.75 10.66 23.13
CA GLY A 329 14.69 9.77 23.82
C GLY A 329 14.95 10.17 25.28
N ARG A 330 15.47 9.22 26.06
CA ARG A 330 15.83 9.47 27.47
C ARG A 330 16.98 10.46 27.59
N ARG A 331 18.01 10.26 26.76
CA ARG A 331 19.19 11.14 26.63
C ARG A 331 18.96 12.21 25.56
N THR A 332 19.50 13.39 25.82
CA THR A 332 19.55 14.50 24.86
C THR A 332 20.44 14.09 23.68
N LEU A 333 20.04 14.42 22.45
CA LEU A 333 20.89 14.31 21.28
C LEU A 333 22.03 15.32 21.39
N ALA A 334 23.26 14.81 21.45
CA ALA A 334 24.47 15.62 21.58
C ALA A 334 25.24 15.65 20.26
N ARG A 335 26.16 16.62 20.12
CA ARG A 335 27.03 16.73 18.93
C ARG A 335 27.92 15.50 18.71
N THR A 336 28.23 14.77 19.77
CA THR A 336 29.03 13.54 19.70
C THR A 336 28.32 12.40 18.96
N ASP A 337 26.99 12.46 18.81
CA ASP A 337 26.20 11.49 18.06
C ASP A 337 26.29 11.75 16.54
N THR A 338 27.51 11.99 16.04
CA THR A 338 27.82 12.49 14.69
C THR A 338 27.17 11.67 13.59
N ARG A 339 27.28 10.33 13.66
CA ARG A 339 26.71 9.43 12.66
C ARG A 339 25.21 9.66 12.43
N PHE A 340 24.44 9.80 13.51
CA PHE A 340 23.00 9.98 13.40
C PHE A 340 22.64 11.39 12.92
N VAL A 341 23.34 12.40 13.43
CA VAL A 341 23.20 13.80 12.99
C VAL A 341 23.49 13.91 11.50
N ASP A 342 24.57 13.30 11.00
CA ASP A 342 24.96 13.31 9.59
C ASP A 342 23.91 12.66 8.69
N TYR A 343 23.35 11.50 9.08
CA TYR A 343 22.26 10.88 8.34
C TYR A 343 21.02 11.76 8.31
N LEU A 344 20.65 12.36 9.45
CA LEU A 344 19.50 13.24 9.52
C LEU A 344 19.69 14.50 8.66
N MET A 345 20.91 15.08 8.64
CA MET A 345 21.27 16.22 7.78
C MET A 345 21.15 15.93 6.28
N GLN A 346 21.24 14.68 5.86
CA GLN A 346 21.06 14.31 4.45
C GLN A 346 19.61 14.43 4.00
N VAL A 347 18.63 14.30 4.91
CA VAL A 347 17.21 14.49 4.59
C VAL A 347 16.95 15.98 4.40
N LYS A 348 16.44 16.35 3.22
CA LYS A 348 16.15 17.75 2.88
C LYS A 348 14.65 18.02 2.81
N ALA A 349 14.22 19.15 3.36
CA ALA A 349 12.83 19.63 3.28
C ALA A 349 12.78 21.16 3.14
N ASP A 350 11.64 21.69 2.72
CA ASP A 350 11.45 23.16 2.58
C ASP A 350 11.18 23.82 3.94
N VAL A 351 10.51 23.11 4.83
CA VAL A 351 10.19 23.55 6.19
C VAL A 351 10.53 22.45 7.19
N ILE A 352 11.27 22.83 8.23
CA ILE A 352 11.71 21.92 9.28
C ILE A 352 11.26 22.48 10.61
N VAL A 353 10.49 21.68 11.33
CA VAL A 353 9.89 22.07 12.60
C VAL A 353 10.38 21.13 13.68
N ASN A 354 10.86 21.71 14.78
CA ASN A 354 11.05 20.97 16.02
C ASN A 354 9.68 20.88 16.66
N ASP A 355 9.05 19.72 16.55
CA ASP A 355 7.83 19.52 17.30
C ASP A 355 8.25 19.35 18.76
N SER A 356 7.74 20.23 19.64
CA SER A 356 7.99 20.11 21.07
C SER A 356 7.06 19.07 21.70
N GLY A 357 6.12 18.52 20.91
CA GLY A 357 5.03 17.68 21.39
C GLY A 357 4.00 18.49 22.16
N SER A 358 2.81 17.91 22.33
CA SER A 358 1.83 18.37 23.30
C SER A 358 2.02 17.60 24.62
N GLY A 359 1.86 18.28 25.76
CA GLY A 359 1.90 17.64 27.09
C GLY A 359 3.28 17.52 27.72
N TRP A 360 3.50 16.45 28.50
CA TRP A 360 4.67 16.25 29.39
C TRP A 360 6.04 16.32 28.68
N PHE A 361 6.09 16.07 27.37
CA PHE A 361 7.32 16.16 26.57
C PHE A 361 7.71 17.61 26.20
N SER A 362 6.77 18.56 26.29
CA SER A 362 6.97 19.97 25.90
C SER A 362 8.07 20.67 26.71
N HIS A 363 8.25 20.27 27.96
CA HIS A 363 9.20 20.93 28.86
C HIS A 363 10.66 20.48 28.69
N TYR A 364 10.90 19.39 27.95
CA TYR A 364 12.25 18.83 27.79
C TYR A 364 12.63 18.76 26.33
N ARG A 365 13.27 19.82 25.82
CA ARG A 365 13.97 19.75 24.53
C ARG A 365 15.11 18.72 24.67
N LYS A 366 14.89 17.51 24.15
CA LYS A 366 15.89 16.42 24.10
C LYS A 366 16.91 16.60 22.98
N ILE A 367 17.17 17.85 22.60
CA ILE A 367 18.18 18.22 21.65
C ILE A 367 18.81 19.55 22.09
N GLU A 368 20.13 19.61 22.03
CA GLU A 368 20.85 20.84 22.33
C GLU A 368 20.54 21.91 21.28
N THR A 369 20.29 23.15 21.72
CA THR A 369 19.83 24.24 20.84
C THR A 369 20.75 24.49 19.64
N TYR A 370 22.06 24.33 19.83
CA TYR A 370 23.04 24.54 18.76
C TYR A 370 23.02 23.39 17.74
N VAL A 371 22.89 22.12 18.18
CA VAL A 371 22.72 20.96 17.29
C VAL A 371 21.44 21.09 16.49
N TRP A 372 20.35 21.53 17.12
CA TRP A 372 19.10 21.79 16.40
C TRP A 372 19.25 22.90 15.35
N LYS A 373 19.97 23.98 15.67
CA LYS A 373 20.23 25.06 14.72
C LYS A 373 21.00 24.54 13.49
N GLU A 374 22.05 23.76 13.72
CA GLU A 374 22.86 23.13 12.67
C GLU A 374 22.03 22.15 11.82
N LEU A 375 21.25 21.27 12.47
CA LEU A 375 20.32 20.37 11.78
C LEU A 375 19.30 21.13 10.93
N LYS A 376 18.67 22.16 11.51
CA LYS A 376 17.65 22.95 10.82
C LYS A 376 18.26 23.63 9.59
N GLU A 377 19.43 24.24 9.71
CA GLU A 377 20.12 24.88 8.59
C GLU A 377 20.55 23.85 7.53
N GLY A 378 21.18 22.75 7.98
CA GLY A 378 21.66 21.70 7.09
C GLY A 378 20.54 21.02 6.31
N MET A 379 19.44 20.67 6.97
CA MET A 379 18.33 19.96 6.36
C MET A 379 17.42 20.88 5.52
N THR A 380 17.38 22.20 5.79
CA THR A 380 16.50 23.11 5.04
C THR A 380 17.06 23.34 3.63
N ARG A 381 16.21 23.19 2.60
CA ARG A 381 16.61 23.49 1.22
C ARG A 381 16.80 25.00 1.03
N LYS A 382 17.88 25.38 0.36
CA LYS A 382 18.12 26.76 -0.08
C LYS A 382 17.03 27.24 -1.05
N ASN A 383 16.68 26.38 -2.01
CA ASN A 383 15.62 26.61 -2.98
C ASN A 383 14.40 25.77 -2.59
N LYS A 384 13.32 26.44 -2.17
CA LYS A 384 12.06 25.77 -1.84
C LYS A 384 11.42 25.20 -3.10
N LEU A 385 10.95 23.96 -3.03
CA LEU A 385 10.25 23.30 -4.13
C LEU A 385 8.76 23.62 -4.14
N TYR A 386 8.19 23.95 -2.99
CA TYR A 386 6.76 24.18 -2.82
C TYR A 386 6.47 25.61 -2.37
N LEU A 387 5.32 26.09 -2.82
CA LEU A 387 4.74 27.33 -2.32
C LEU A 387 4.33 27.14 -0.86
N PRO A 388 4.42 28.21 -0.04
CA PRO A 388 3.91 28.16 1.33
C PRO A 388 2.41 27.81 1.33
N GLU A 389 1.98 27.02 2.31
CA GLU A 389 0.55 26.79 2.54
C GLU A 389 -0.14 28.14 2.81
N LYS A 390 -1.27 28.37 2.13
CA LYS A 390 -2.12 29.55 2.37
C LYS A 390 -2.96 29.36 3.63
#